data_AF-A0A1Q4DJG8-F1
#
_entry.id   AF-A0A1Q4DJG8-F1
#
_cell.length_a   1.000
_cell.length_b   1.000
_cell.length_c   1.000
_cell.angle_alpha   90.00
_cell.angle_beta   90.00
_cell.angle_gamma   90.00
#
_symmetry.space_group_name_H-M   'P 1'
#
loop_
_entity.id
_entity.type
_entity.pdbx_description
1 polymer ?
#
loop_
_entity_poly.entity_id
_entity_poly.type
_entity_poly.pdbx_seq_one_letter_code
_entity_poly.pdbx_strand_id
1 'polypeptide(L)'
;MMRWLSRAVVTATVVVLSGYAALAQPYGQDRRQNAPGKFDFYVLALSWSPSYCEAASERGRGNRTDQQCGARPFSFVVHGLWPQYERGFPQYCQVPAPRLNRQIVSSMLDLMPSPKLIFHEWDTHGTCSGLSASGYFEGVRKARAVVKIPERFIDLPQHTTVTPDEVEKAFITANPGLPADAISVTCDSRRLSEVRICMSKEFGFRACPEQERRACRRDKLVMPPVRGG
;
A
#
# COMPACT_ATOMS: atom_id res chain seq x y z
N MET A 1 31.82 -70.51 49.49
CA MET A 1 32.24 -69.11 49.33
C MET A 1 32.09 -68.74 47.85
N MET A 2 31.18 -67.80 47.57
CA MET A 2 30.88 -67.06 46.33
C MET A 2 31.72 -67.29 45.05
N ARG A 3 31.08 -67.48 43.89
CA ARG A 3 31.35 -66.82 42.57
C ARG A 3 30.49 -67.44 41.45
N TRP A 4 29.35 -66.85 41.11
CA TRP A 4 29.15 -65.75 40.14
C TRP A 4 28.94 -66.24 38.70
N LEU A 5 27.67 -66.40 38.31
CA LEU A 5 27.20 -66.26 36.94
C LEU A 5 27.34 -64.78 36.55
N SER A 6 27.99 -64.47 35.43
CA SER A 6 27.95 -63.11 34.87
C SER A 6 27.66 -63.16 33.39
N ARG A 7 26.49 -62.59 33.09
CA ARG A 7 25.82 -62.48 31.81
C ARG A 7 26.67 -61.67 30.82
N ALA A 8 26.72 -62.12 29.58
CA ALA A 8 27.23 -61.33 28.46
C ALA A 8 26.36 -60.07 28.30
N VAL A 9 26.98 -58.90 28.45
CA VAL A 9 26.35 -57.60 28.18
C VAL A 9 26.49 -57.34 26.68
N VAL A 10 25.39 -57.40 25.95
CA VAL A 10 25.32 -56.90 24.58
C VAL A 10 25.10 -55.38 24.68
N THR A 11 26.17 -54.61 24.44
CA THR A 11 26.09 -53.15 24.31
C THR A 11 25.38 -52.80 23.00
N ALA A 12 24.14 -52.33 23.12
CA ALA A 12 23.41 -51.73 22.01
C ALA A 12 23.93 -50.31 21.75
N THR A 13 24.62 -50.13 20.63
CA THR A 13 25.12 -48.83 20.18
C THR A 13 23.94 -47.98 19.69
N VAL A 14 23.53 -46.98 20.48
CA VAL A 14 22.52 -45.99 20.06
C VAL A 14 23.19 -45.01 19.10
N VAL A 15 22.89 -45.14 17.81
CA VAL A 15 23.27 -44.14 16.80
C VAL A 15 22.36 -42.93 16.97
N VAL A 16 22.87 -41.88 17.62
CA VAL A 16 22.20 -40.58 17.70
C VAL A 16 22.32 -39.89 16.34
N LEU A 17 21.32 -40.10 15.48
CA LEU A 17 21.13 -39.32 14.26
C LEU A 17 20.85 -37.87 14.68
N SER A 18 21.89 -37.05 14.63
CA SER A 18 21.82 -35.60 14.84
C SER A 18 21.09 -34.97 13.66
N GLY A 19 19.76 -34.89 13.75
CA GLY A 19 18.94 -34.18 12.80
C GLY A 19 19.26 -32.68 12.83
N TYR A 20 20.00 -32.20 11.82
CA TYR A 20 20.06 -30.77 11.53
C TYR A 20 18.68 -30.34 11.04
N ALA A 21 17.81 -29.94 11.97
CA ALA A 21 16.63 -29.16 11.63
C ALA A 21 17.11 -27.81 11.10
N ALA A 22 17.13 -27.65 9.78
CA ALA A 22 17.24 -26.34 9.16
C ALA A 22 16.05 -25.51 9.65
N LEU A 23 16.31 -24.59 10.57
CA LEU A 23 15.32 -23.63 11.03
C LEU A 23 14.90 -22.82 9.80
N ALA A 24 13.71 -23.11 9.26
CA ALA A 24 13.05 -22.25 8.32
C ALA A 24 12.89 -20.89 9.00
N GLN A 25 13.70 -19.91 8.60
CA GLN A 25 13.51 -18.53 9.06
C GLN A 25 12.09 -18.13 8.61
N PRO A 26 11.19 -17.76 9.53
CA PRO A 26 9.90 -17.22 9.13
C PRO A 26 10.19 -16.02 8.22
N TYR A 27 9.50 -15.95 7.08
CA TYR A 27 9.61 -14.83 6.16
C TYR A 27 9.52 -13.52 6.96
N GLY A 28 10.56 -12.69 6.79
CA GLY A 28 11.02 -11.69 7.74
C GLY A 28 9.94 -10.77 8.29
N GLN A 29 9.73 -10.85 9.60
CA GLN A 29 9.36 -9.65 10.34
C GLN A 29 10.57 -8.74 10.40
N ASP A 30 10.43 -7.52 9.88
CA ASP A 30 11.46 -6.50 10.03
C ASP A 30 11.82 -6.33 11.51
N ARG A 31 13.13 -6.24 11.82
CA ARG A 31 13.63 -6.17 13.20
C ARG A 31 13.10 -4.95 13.97
N ARG A 32 12.55 -3.96 13.26
CA ARG A 32 11.90 -2.76 13.82
C ARG A 32 10.50 -3.02 14.37
N GLN A 33 9.89 -4.19 14.12
CA GLN A 33 8.66 -4.68 14.78
C GLN A 33 7.50 -3.66 14.84
N ASN A 34 7.19 -2.97 13.74
CA ASN A 34 6.15 -1.95 13.68
C ASN A 34 6.37 -0.79 14.68
N ALA A 35 7.61 -0.45 15.03
CA ALA A 35 7.89 0.70 15.87
C ALA A 35 7.54 2.02 15.14
N PRO A 36 6.75 2.92 15.75
CA PRO A 36 6.44 4.22 15.16
C PRO A 36 7.69 5.00 14.73
N GLY A 37 7.65 5.59 13.53
CA GLY A 37 8.76 6.37 12.96
C GLY A 37 9.93 5.54 12.44
N LYS A 38 9.92 4.22 12.64
CA LYS A 38 10.93 3.30 12.12
C LYS A 38 10.41 2.71 10.81
N PHE A 39 10.79 3.34 9.71
CA PHE A 39 10.51 2.92 8.33
C PHE A 39 11.54 3.57 7.39
N ASP A 40 11.56 3.18 6.11
CA ASP A 40 12.59 3.61 5.14
C ASP A 40 12.08 4.69 4.18
N PHE A 41 10.86 4.55 3.69
CA PHE A 41 10.26 5.47 2.70
C PHE A 41 8.73 5.47 2.75
N TYR A 42 8.10 6.35 1.99
CA TYR A 42 6.65 6.38 1.82
C TYR A 42 6.23 5.88 0.44
N VAL A 43 5.04 5.28 0.37
CA VAL A 43 4.29 5.10 -0.87
C VAL A 43 3.05 5.97 -0.82
N LEU A 44 2.93 6.91 -1.74
CA LEU A 44 1.67 7.61 -2.01
C LEU A 44 0.84 6.73 -2.95
N ALA A 45 -0.33 6.30 -2.49
CA ALA A 45 -1.28 5.53 -3.30
C ALA A 45 -2.41 6.43 -3.80
N LEU A 46 -2.55 6.53 -5.12
CA LEU A 46 -3.57 7.32 -5.81
C LEU A 46 -4.58 6.39 -6.48
N SER A 47 -5.81 6.34 -5.97
CA SER A 47 -6.87 5.50 -6.53
C SER A 47 -7.56 6.19 -7.71
N TRP A 48 -7.81 5.44 -8.79
CA TRP A 48 -8.71 5.88 -9.84
C TRP A 48 -10.16 5.71 -9.39
N SER A 49 -10.78 6.83 -8.99
CA SER A 49 -12.10 6.84 -8.38
C SER A 49 -13.19 6.20 -9.26
N PRO A 50 -13.24 6.41 -10.58
CA PRO A 50 -14.22 5.75 -11.44
C PRO A 50 -14.15 4.21 -11.39
N SER A 51 -12.94 3.63 -11.38
CA SER A 51 -12.78 2.17 -11.22
C SER A 51 -13.29 1.68 -9.88
N TYR A 52 -12.96 2.39 -8.81
CA TYR A 52 -13.47 2.08 -7.48
C TYR A 52 -15.00 2.09 -7.45
N CYS A 53 -15.62 3.11 -8.04
CA CYS A 53 -17.08 3.26 -8.06
C CYS A 53 -17.79 2.20 -8.91
N GLU A 54 -17.27 1.87 -10.10
CA GLU A 54 -17.82 0.75 -10.87
C GLU A 54 -17.69 -0.57 -10.11
N ALA A 55 -16.52 -0.84 -9.53
CA ALA A 55 -16.29 -2.05 -8.76
C ALA A 55 -17.15 -2.10 -7.48
N ALA A 56 -17.42 -0.96 -6.84
CA ALA A 56 -18.34 -0.88 -5.71
C ALA A 56 -19.78 -1.18 -6.14
N SER A 57 -20.21 -0.64 -7.29
CA SER A 57 -21.52 -0.94 -7.88
C SER A 57 -21.69 -2.42 -8.19
N GLU A 58 -20.69 -3.06 -8.81
CA GLU A 58 -20.68 -4.50 -9.10
C GLU A 58 -20.85 -5.37 -7.85
N ARG A 59 -20.32 -4.92 -6.70
CA ARG A 59 -20.46 -5.61 -5.41
C ARG A 59 -21.78 -5.33 -4.71
N GLY A 60 -22.71 -4.61 -5.34
CA GLY A 60 -23.97 -4.17 -4.72
C GLY A 60 -23.77 -3.09 -3.65
N ARG A 61 -22.60 -2.42 -3.63
CA ARG A 61 -22.24 -1.36 -2.68
C ARG A 61 -22.24 0.03 -3.30
N GLY A 62 -22.67 0.18 -4.56
CA GLY A 62 -22.73 1.44 -5.31
C GLY A 62 -23.83 2.38 -4.81
N ASN A 63 -23.88 2.62 -3.50
CA ASN A 63 -24.94 3.37 -2.87
C ASN A 63 -24.64 4.87 -2.93
N ARG A 64 -25.69 5.69 -3.02
CA ARG A 64 -25.64 7.17 -3.05
C ARG A 64 -24.96 7.80 -1.82
N THR A 65 -24.64 7.00 -0.81
CA THR A 65 -23.99 7.40 0.44
C THR A 65 -22.47 7.33 0.40
N ASP A 66 -21.86 6.66 -0.60
CA ASP A 66 -20.43 6.75 -0.81
C ASP A 66 -20.09 8.11 -1.43
N GLN A 67 -19.51 9.00 -0.62
CA GLN A 67 -19.17 10.35 -1.03
C GLN A 67 -18.21 10.38 -2.24
N GLN A 68 -17.34 9.37 -2.37
CA GLN A 68 -16.46 9.21 -3.54
C GLN A 68 -17.24 8.92 -4.81
N CYS A 69 -18.37 8.21 -4.67
CA CYS A 69 -19.26 7.83 -5.76
C CYS A 69 -20.53 8.71 -5.85
N GLY A 70 -20.54 9.83 -5.12
CA GLY A 70 -21.62 10.83 -5.10
C GLY A 70 -21.52 11.87 -6.22
N ALA A 71 -22.09 13.05 -6.02
CA ALA A 71 -22.22 14.08 -7.07
C ALA A 71 -20.90 14.65 -7.59
N ARG A 72 -19.84 14.69 -6.78
CA ARG A 72 -18.56 15.28 -7.19
C ARG A 72 -17.80 14.34 -8.15
N PRO A 73 -17.34 14.82 -9.32
CA PRO A 73 -16.62 14.05 -10.33
C PRO A 73 -15.15 13.83 -9.93
N PHE A 74 -14.87 12.88 -9.04
CA PHE A 74 -13.48 12.56 -8.68
C PHE A 74 -12.77 11.74 -9.76
N SER A 75 -11.55 12.13 -10.11
CA SER A 75 -10.61 11.36 -10.93
C SER A 75 -9.63 10.57 -10.04
N PHE A 76 -8.35 10.94 -9.97
CA PHE A 76 -7.41 10.37 -9.00
C PHE A 76 -7.59 11.00 -7.62
N VAL A 77 -7.85 10.15 -6.62
CA VAL A 77 -7.96 10.53 -5.20
C VAL A 77 -6.87 9.86 -4.39
N VAL A 78 -6.53 10.43 -3.24
CA VAL A 78 -5.58 9.80 -2.33
C VAL A 78 -6.27 8.62 -1.66
N HIS A 79 -5.70 7.42 -1.84
CA HIS A 79 -6.00 6.27 -1.01
C HIS A 79 -5.28 6.42 0.33
N GLY A 80 -3.96 6.64 0.30
CA GLY A 80 -3.16 6.79 1.51
C GLY A 80 -1.70 7.14 1.26
N LEU A 81 -0.98 7.37 2.36
CA LEU A 81 0.46 7.62 2.38
C LEU A 81 1.13 6.62 3.33
N TRP A 82 1.73 5.57 2.80
CA TRP A 82 2.09 4.40 3.59
C TRP A 82 3.58 4.37 3.90
N PRO A 83 3.99 4.40 5.18
CA PRO A 83 5.33 4.02 5.56
C PRO A 83 5.67 2.62 5.03
N GLN A 84 6.86 2.43 4.48
CA GLN A 84 7.37 1.18 3.93
C GLN A 84 8.76 0.89 4.48
N TYR A 85 9.11 -0.39 4.50
CA TYR A 85 10.48 -0.84 4.60
C TYR A 85 11.04 -1.11 3.21
N GLU A 86 12.36 -1.25 3.07
CA GLU A 86 12.96 -1.80 1.84
C GLU A 86 12.44 -3.21 1.50
N ARG A 87 11.99 -3.95 2.53
CA ARG A 87 11.32 -5.24 2.41
C ARG A 87 10.11 -5.32 3.34
N GLY A 88 8.91 -5.30 2.77
CA GLY A 88 7.66 -5.28 3.53
C GLY A 88 7.29 -3.89 4.04
N PHE A 89 6.40 -3.82 5.02
CA PHE A 89 5.91 -2.56 5.56
C PHE A 89 5.43 -2.70 6.99
N PRO A 90 5.54 -1.61 7.80
CA PRO A 90 4.90 -1.57 9.10
C PRO A 90 3.39 -1.34 8.99
N GLN A 91 2.64 -1.88 9.94
CA GLN A 91 1.20 -1.62 10.09
C GLN A 91 0.79 -1.66 11.55
N TYR A 92 -0.27 -0.93 11.91
CA TYR A 92 -0.85 -0.88 13.26
C TYR A 92 0.20 -0.63 14.36
N CYS A 93 1.05 0.38 14.15
CA CYS A 93 2.20 0.66 15.01
C CYS A 93 1.83 1.21 16.40
N GLN A 94 0.57 1.62 16.58
CA GLN A 94 0.01 1.98 17.88
C GLN A 94 -1.42 1.45 17.98
N VAL A 95 -1.66 0.55 18.96
CA VAL A 95 -2.98 -0.04 19.21
C VAL A 95 -3.31 0.11 20.71
N PRO A 96 -4.41 0.81 21.07
CA PRO A 96 -5.32 1.54 20.18
C PRO A 96 -4.66 2.78 19.57
N ALA A 97 -5.04 3.12 18.33
CA ALA A 97 -4.58 4.33 17.67
C ALA A 97 -5.11 5.58 18.42
N PRO A 98 -4.34 6.68 18.47
CA PRO A 98 -4.83 7.94 18.99
C PRO A 98 -6.10 8.38 18.26
N ARG A 99 -7.08 8.90 18.99
CA ARG A 99 -8.37 9.27 18.41
C ARG A 99 -8.18 10.38 17.37
N LEU A 100 -8.68 10.14 16.16
CA LEU A 100 -8.64 11.15 15.11
C LEU A 100 -9.71 12.23 15.33
N ASN A 101 -9.28 13.48 15.25
CA ASN A 101 -10.14 14.65 15.38
C ASN A 101 -11.04 14.79 14.13
N ARG A 102 -12.34 15.07 14.31
CA ARG A 102 -13.32 15.17 13.21
C ARG A 102 -12.97 16.28 12.21
N GLN A 103 -12.38 17.38 12.66
CA GLN A 103 -11.95 18.48 11.81
C GLN A 103 -10.85 18.03 10.83
N ILE A 104 -9.93 17.17 11.26
CA ILE A 104 -8.93 16.57 10.36
C ILE A 104 -9.65 15.75 9.29
N VAL A 105 -10.58 14.89 9.69
CA VAL A 105 -11.37 14.05 8.76
C VAL A 105 -12.09 14.93 7.73
N SER A 106 -12.88 15.90 8.18
CA SER A 106 -13.61 16.80 7.29
C SER A 106 -12.68 17.57 6.36
N SER A 107 -11.51 17.99 6.85
CA SER A 107 -10.55 18.71 6.03
C SER A 107 -10.03 17.86 4.88
N MET A 108 -9.89 16.54 5.03
CA MET A 108 -9.27 15.66 4.03
C MET A 108 -10.22 15.15 2.93
N LEU A 109 -11.54 15.43 3.02
CA LEU A 109 -12.55 14.88 2.11
C LEU A 109 -12.44 15.40 0.66
N ASP A 110 -11.65 16.45 0.43
CA ASP A 110 -11.32 16.95 -0.90
C ASP A 110 -10.33 16.05 -1.66
N LEU A 111 -9.47 15.33 -0.94
CA LEU A 111 -8.46 14.43 -1.48
C LEU A 111 -8.75 12.95 -1.20
N MET A 112 -9.37 12.65 -0.06
CA MET A 112 -9.71 11.32 0.44
C MET A 112 -11.22 11.27 0.71
N PRO A 113 -12.07 11.05 -0.30
CA PRO A 113 -13.52 11.26 -0.21
C PRO A 113 -14.28 10.15 0.54
N SER A 114 -13.75 9.70 1.68
CA SER A 114 -14.39 8.72 2.56
C SER A 114 -13.88 8.89 4.00
N PRO A 115 -14.73 9.32 4.96
CA PRO A 115 -14.34 9.36 6.37
C PRO A 115 -13.82 8.03 6.88
N LYS A 116 -14.47 6.92 6.48
CA LYS A 116 -14.07 5.57 6.88
C LYS A 116 -12.66 5.23 6.39
N LEU A 117 -12.32 5.63 5.16
CA LEU A 117 -10.97 5.47 4.63
C LEU A 117 -9.98 6.27 5.49
N ILE A 118 -10.25 7.53 5.77
CA ILE A 118 -9.35 8.39 6.57
C ILE A 118 -9.06 7.77 7.94
N PHE A 119 -10.06 7.24 8.64
CA PHE A 119 -9.84 6.52 9.90
C PHE A 119 -8.98 5.27 9.70
N HIS A 120 -9.29 4.44 8.70
CA HIS A 120 -8.54 3.22 8.41
C HIS A 120 -7.06 3.49 8.10
N GLU A 121 -6.79 4.51 7.29
CA GLU A 121 -5.45 4.93 6.90
C GLU A 121 -4.65 5.45 8.10
N TRP A 122 -5.29 6.17 9.02
CA TRP A 122 -4.65 6.59 10.26
C TRP A 122 -4.26 5.37 11.13
N ASP A 123 -5.23 4.49 11.39
CA ASP A 123 -5.05 3.36 12.29
C ASP A 123 -3.99 2.39 11.76
N THR A 124 -4.05 2.07 10.47
CA THR A 124 -3.19 1.06 9.83
C THR A 124 -1.81 1.61 9.48
N HIS A 125 -1.74 2.82 8.91
CA HIS A 125 -0.50 3.34 8.31
C HIS A 125 0.00 4.62 9.00
N GLY A 126 -0.91 5.51 9.37
CA GLY A 126 -0.56 6.81 9.95
C GLY A 126 0.20 6.70 11.26
N THR A 127 -0.22 5.80 12.16
CA THR A 127 0.48 5.52 13.43
C THR A 127 1.94 5.08 13.24
N CYS A 128 2.27 4.48 12.09
CA CYS A 128 3.63 4.04 11.78
C CYS A 128 4.58 5.16 11.36
N SER A 129 4.05 6.33 10.99
CA SER A 129 4.88 7.49 10.63
C SER A 129 5.67 8.07 11.80
N GLY A 130 5.23 7.82 13.05
CA GLY A 130 5.75 8.48 14.24
C GLY A 130 5.32 9.94 14.39
N LEU A 131 4.48 10.45 13.48
CA LEU A 131 3.93 11.79 13.54
C LEU A 131 2.64 11.82 14.38
N SER A 132 2.25 13.02 14.82
CA SER A 132 0.87 13.24 15.28
C SER A 132 -0.10 13.06 14.11
N ALA A 133 -1.38 12.81 14.41
CA ALA A 133 -2.42 12.70 13.38
C ALA A 133 -2.44 13.91 12.44
N SER A 134 -2.36 15.13 13.00
CA SER A 134 -2.30 16.36 12.20
C SER A 134 -1.07 16.39 11.30
N GLY A 135 0.11 16.04 11.83
CA GLY A 135 1.35 16.01 11.04
C GLY A 135 1.32 14.97 9.93
N TYR A 136 0.73 13.79 10.18
CA TYR A 136 0.57 12.76 9.16
C TYR A 136 -0.34 13.23 8.01
N PHE A 137 -1.52 13.77 8.30
CA PHE A 137 -2.44 14.23 7.25
C PHE A 137 -1.96 15.51 6.54
N GLU A 138 -1.17 16.36 7.20
CA GLU A 138 -0.42 17.42 6.52
C GLU A 138 0.62 16.83 5.55
N GLY A 139 1.33 15.78 5.97
CA GLY A 139 2.24 15.00 5.11
C GLY A 139 1.53 14.39 3.90
N VAL A 140 0.32 13.84 4.08
CA VAL A 140 -0.52 13.35 2.97
C VAL A 140 -0.78 14.45 1.95
N ARG A 141 -1.16 15.66 2.39
CA ARG A 141 -1.36 16.81 1.49
C ARG A 141 -0.09 17.21 0.76
N LYS A 142 1.05 17.29 1.48
CA LYS A 142 2.35 17.64 0.90
C LYS A 142 2.77 16.63 -0.16
N ALA A 143 2.72 15.34 0.16
CA ALA A 143 3.01 14.26 -0.78
C ALA A 143 2.11 14.33 -2.02
N ARG A 144 0.80 14.53 -1.84
CA ARG A 144 -0.13 14.68 -2.96
C ARG A 144 0.19 15.92 -3.81
N ALA A 145 0.59 17.03 -3.21
CA ALA A 145 0.91 18.27 -3.92
C ALA A 145 2.19 18.17 -4.77
N VAL A 146 3.13 17.30 -4.42
CA VAL A 146 4.33 17.03 -5.24
C VAL A 146 3.97 16.38 -6.59
N VAL A 147 2.86 15.63 -6.64
CA VAL A 147 2.46 14.85 -7.83
C VAL A 147 1.44 15.61 -8.68
N LYS A 148 1.81 15.92 -9.92
CA LYS A 148 0.90 16.36 -10.98
C LYS A 148 0.18 15.16 -11.61
N ILE A 149 -1.14 15.23 -11.66
CA ILE A 149 -1.94 14.25 -12.43
C ILE A 149 -1.82 14.62 -13.92
N PRO A 150 -1.57 13.66 -14.83
CA PRO A 150 -1.55 13.92 -16.26
C PRO A 150 -2.88 14.52 -16.75
N GLU A 151 -2.81 15.56 -17.58
CA GLU A 151 -3.99 16.34 -18.01
C GLU A 151 -5.12 15.47 -18.57
N ARG A 152 -4.75 14.49 -19.42
CA ARG A 152 -5.69 13.54 -20.03
C ARG A 152 -6.47 12.65 -19.04
N PHE A 153 -6.06 12.61 -17.78
CA PHE A 153 -6.72 11.85 -16.71
C PHE A 153 -7.45 12.74 -15.70
N ILE A 154 -7.36 14.07 -15.81
CA ILE A 154 -8.08 14.97 -14.91
C ILE A 154 -9.59 14.87 -15.15
N ASP A 155 -9.99 14.90 -16.41
CA ASP A 155 -11.37 14.83 -16.87
C ASP A 155 -11.49 13.86 -18.05
N LEU A 156 -11.34 12.56 -17.77
CA LEU A 156 -11.43 11.51 -18.79
C LEU A 156 -12.90 11.34 -19.21
N PRO A 157 -13.29 11.65 -20.46
CA PRO A 157 -14.70 11.78 -20.83
C PRO A 157 -15.37 10.45 -21.18
N GLN A 158 -14.58 9.44 -21.56
CA GLN A 158 -15.11 8.15 -22.02
C GLN A 158 -14.22 6.98 -21.58
N HIS A 159 -14.81 5.77 -21.59
CA HIS A 159 -14.05 4.54 -21.35
C HIS A 159 -12.86 4.46 -22.29
N THR A 160 -11.68 4.31 -21.70
CA THR A 160 -10.43 4.22 -22.44
C THR A 160 -9.72 2.93 -22.07
N THR A 161 -9.06 2.33 -23.06
CA THR A 161 -8.16 1.20 -22.82
C THR A 161 -6.73 1.70 -22.87
N VAL A 162 -5.94 1.34 -21.86
CA VAL A 162 -4.52 1.72 -21.73
C VAL A 162 -3.70 0.49 -21.34
N THR A 163 -2.39 0.55 -21.54
CA THR A 163 -1.44 -0.37 -20.88
C THR A 163 -0.96 0.22 -19.54
N PRO A 164 -0.46 -0.59 -18.59
CA PRO A 164 0.21 -0.07 -17.39
C PRO A 164 1.33 0.93 -17.73
N ASP A 165 2.22 0.57 -18.66
CA ASP A 165 3.35 1.39 -19.11
C ASP A 165 2.90 2.74 -19.70
N GLU A 166 1.79 2.77 -20.44
CA GLU A 166 1.24 4.02 -20.98
C GLU A 166 0.80 4.98 -19.88
N VAL A 167 0.26 4.45 -18.77
CA VAL A 167 -0.13 5.26 -17.60
C VAL A 167 1.12 5.74 -16.87
N GLU A 168 2.08 4.87 -16.58
CA GLU A 168 3.33 5.23 -15.91
C GLU A 168 4.09 6.29 -16.70
N LYS A 169 4.23 6.12 -18.02
CA LYS A 169 4.86 7.10 -18.91
C LYS A 169 4.14 8.45 -18.88
N ALA A 170 2.80 8.46 -18.77
CA ALA A 170 2.03 9.70 -18.64
C ALA A 170 2.40 10.47 -17.37
N PHE A 171 2.46 9.76 -16.24
CA PHE A 171 2.83 10.33 -14.95
C PHE A 171 4.28 10.83 -14.97
N ILE A 172 5.22 10.04 -15.49
CA ILE A 172 6.62 10.44 -15.63
C ILE A 172 6.74 11.71 -16.49
N THR A 173 6.02 11.77 -17.61
CA THR A 173 6.01 12.97 -18.48
C THR A 173 5.45 14.20 -17.77
N ALA A 174 4.42 14.03 -16.95
CA ALA A 174 3.79 15.12 -16.21
C ALA A 174 4.62 15.58 -14.98
N ASN A 175 5.56 14.76 -14.51
CA ASN A 175 6.32 14.97 -13.27
C ASN A 175 7.84 14.87 -13.53
N PRO A 176 8.49 15.94 -14.00
CA PRO A 176 9.94 15.95 -14.16
C PRO A 176 10.66 15.56 -12.86
N GLY A 177 11.57 14.59 -12.96
CA GLY A 177 12.29 14.04 -11.81
C GLY A 177 11.68 12.79 -11.17
N LEU A 178 10.51 12.32 -11.63
CA LEU A 178 9.98 11.00 -11.27
C LEU A 178 10.67 9.92 -12.11
N PRO A 179 11.53 9.06 -11.53
CA PRO A 179 12.15 7.97 -12.26
C PRO A 179 11.15 6.82 -12.47
N ALA A 180 11.39 6.00 -13.50
CA ALA A 180 10.50 4.89 -13.85
C ALA A 180 10.37 3.83 -12.75
N ASP A 181 11.40 3.63 -11.95
CA ASP A 181 11.44 2.68 -10.83
C ASP A 181 10.86 3.23 -9.51
N ALA A 182 10.31 4.45 -9.52
CA ALA A 182 9.60 5.07 -8.41
C ALA A 182 8.07 5.06 -8.55
N ILE A 183 7.55 4.54 -9.66
CA ILE A 183 6.11 4.49 -9.94
C ILE A 183 5.69 3.06 -10.28
N SER A 184 4.50 2.68 -9.87
CA SER A 184 3.87 1.45 -10.35
C SER A 184 2.37 1.59 -10.49
N VAL A 185 1.81 0.93 -11.50
CA VAL A 185 0.36 0.78 -11.65
C VAL A 185 -0.11 -0.51 -10.99
N THR A 186 -1.23 -0.45 -10.26
CA THR A 186 -1.97 -1.62 -9.79
C THR A 186 -3.31 -1.73 -10.52
N CYS A 187 -3.83 -2.96 -10.60
CA CYS A 187 -5.08 -3.23 -11.28
C CYS A 187 -5.93 -4.26 -10.52
N ASP A 188 -7.25 -4.21 -10.74
CA ASP A 188 -8.13 -5.33 -10.43
C ASP A 188 -8.13 -6.36 -11.58
N SER A 189 -9.16 -7.20 -11.67
CA SER A 189 -9.28 -8.19 -12.75
C SER A 189 -9.37 -7.58 -14.17
N ARG A 190 -9.68 -6.29 -14.31
CA ARG A 190 -9.94 -5.64 -15.62
C ARG A 190 -9.53 -4.16 -15.73
N ARG A 191 -9.50 -3.43 -14.63
CA ARG A 191 -9.34 -1.97 -14.59
C ARG A 191 -8.07 -1.56 -13.88
N LEU A 192 -7.57 -0.37 -14.24
CA LEU A 192 -6.61 0.33 -13.40
C LEU A 192 -7.26 0.62 -12.03
N SER A 193 -6.58 0.25 -10.94
CA SER A 193 -7.04 0.54 -9.58
C SER A 193 -6.30 1.71 -8.96
N GLU A 194 -4.97 1.70 -9.00
CA GLU A 194 -4.15 2.74 -8.36
C GLU A 194 -2.88 3.00 -9.15
N VAL A 195 -2.36 4.22 -8.97
CA VAL A 195 -0.97 4.58 -9.26
C VAL A 195 -0.28 4.77 -7.92
N ARG A 196 0.83 4.06 -7.70
CA ARG A 196 1.64 4.12 -6.49
C ARG A 196 2.96 4.81 -6.79
N ILE A 197 3.32 5.78 -5.96
CA ILE A 197 4.54 6.57 -6.14
C ILE A 197 5.37 6.51 -4.87
N CYS A 198 6.62 6.11 -5.02
CA CYS A 198 7.57 5.96 -3.93
C CYS A 198 8.33 7.25 -3.67
N MET A 199 8.41 7.60 -2.39
CA MET A 199 8.87 8.89 -1.92
C MET A 199 9.79 8.75 -0.71
N SER A 200 10.82 9.58 -0.60
CA SER A 200 11.58 9.74 0.63
C SER A 200 10.70 10.27 1.76
N LYS A 201 11.22 10.34 2.98
CA LYS A 201 10.48 10.89 4.12
C LYS A 201 10.17 12.38 3.97
N GLU A 202 10.94 13.06 3.12
CA GLU A 202 10.82 14.46 2.73
C GLU A 202 10.01 14.63 1.43
N PHE A 203 9.39 13.55 0.94
CA PHE A 203 8.54 13.50 -0.25
C PHE A 203 9.24 13.67 -1.61
N GLY A 204 10.57 13.51 -1.67
CA GLY A 204 11.29 13.42 -2.94
C GLY A 204 11.10 12.06 -3.60
N PHE A 205 11.00 11.98 -4.93
CA PHE A 205 10.84 10.70 -5.62
C PHE A 205 12.06 9.79 -5.41
N ARG A 206 11.80 8.48 -5.23
CA ARG A 206 12.87 7.47 -5.13
C ARG A 206 12.41 6.10 -5.62
N ALA A 207 13.37 5.30 -6.06
CA ALA A 207 13.14 3.93 -6.47
C ALA A 207 12.61 3.03 -5.32
N CYS A 208 11.77 2.05 -5.68
CA CYS A 208 11.24 1.05 -4.75
C CYS A 208 10.97 -0.33 -5.42
N PRO A 209 12.03 -1.12 -5.66
CA PRO A 209 11.94 -2.35 -6.46
C PRO A 209 10.93 -3.40 -5.97
N GLU A 210 10.59 -3.43 -4.67
CA GLU A 210 9.54 -4.33 -4.18
C GLU A 210 8.14 -3.95 -4.66
N GLN A 211 7.82 -2.65 -4.72
CA GLN A 211 6.50 -2.21 -5.21
C GLN A 211 6.37 -2.44 -6.72
N GLU A 212 7.45 -2.23 -7.48
CA GLU A 212 7.52 -2.53 -8.92
C GLU A 212 7.28 -4.03 -9.20
N ARG A 213 7.83 -4.92 -8.37
CA ARG A 213 7.58 -6.36 -8.49
C ARG A 213 6.09 -6.73 -8.39
N ARG A 214 5.32 -5.96 -7.62
CA ARG A 214 3.88 -6.15 -7.38
C ARG A 214 3.00 -5.38 -8.37
N ALA A 215 3.60 -4.72 -9.37
CA ALA A 215 2.87 -3.98 -10.39
C ALA A 215 1.92 -4.89 -11.19
N CYS A 216 0.91 -4.25 -11.79
CA CYS A 216 -0.05 -4.90 -12.67
C CYS A 216 0.68 -5.58 -13.85
N ARG A 217 0.34 -6.84 -14.12
CA ARG A 217 0.93 -7.64 -15.21
C ARG A 217 0.00 -7.82 -16.41
N ARG A 218 -1.11 -7.09 -16.46
CA ARG A 218 -2.07 -7.19 -17.57
C ARG A 218 -1.58 -6.36 -18.75
N ASP A 219 -1.78 -6.87 -19.96
CA ASP A 219 -1.43 -6.15 -21.19
C ASP A 219 -2.28 -4.90 -21.39
N LYS A 220 -3.55 -4.95 -20.93
CA LYS A 220 -4.53 -3.88 -21.10
C LYS A 220 -5.39 -3.71 -19.86
N LEU A 221 -5.75 -2.47 -19.61
CA LEU A 221 -6.59 -2.00 -18.52
C LEU A 221 -7.69 -1.10 -19.06
N VAL A 222 -8.89 -1.27 -18.50
CA VAL A 222 -9.98 -0.33 -18.70
C VAL A 222 -9.86 0.81 -17.69
N MET A 223 -9.99 2.05 -18.16
CA MET A 223 -10.20 3.23 -17.34
C MET A 223 -11.60 3.78 -17.62
N PRO A 224 -12.54 3.62 -16.68
CA PRO A 224 -13.85 4.26 -16.77
C PRO A 224 -13.74 5.78 -16.73
N PRO A 225 -14.68 6.51 -17.35
CA PRO A 225 -14.67 7.96 -17.39
C PRO A 225 -14.88 8.57 -16.00
N VAL A 226 -14.44 9.82 -15.85
CA VAL A 226 -14.81 10.64 -14.70
C VAL A 226 -16.34 10.84 -14.75
N ARG A 227 -17.01 10.57 -13.63
CA ARG A 227 -18.49 10.56 -13.56
C ARG A 227 -19.02 11.98 -13.72
N GLY A 228 -19.92 12.23 -14.65
CA GLY A 228 -20.55 13.55 -14.86
C GLY A 228 -20.02 14.36 -16.03
N GLY A 229 -19.17 13.77 -16.88
CA GLY A 229 -18.94 14.21 -18.25
C GLY A 229 -20.09 13.84 -19.18
#